data_AF-A0A1C5DS06-F1
#
_entry.id   AF-A0A1C5DS06-F1
#
_cell.length_a   1.000
_cell.length_b   1.000
_cell.length_c   1.000
_cell.angle_alpha   90.00
_cell.angle_beta   90.00
_cell.angle_gamma   90.00
#
_symmetry.space_group_name_H-M   'P 1'
#
loop_
_entity.id
_entity.type
_entity.pdbx_description
1 polymer ?
#
loop_
_entity_poly.entity_id
_entity_poly.type
_entity_poly.pdbx_seq_one_letter_code
_entity_poly.pdbx_strand_id
1 'polypeptide(L)'
;PPTPEALLDGVVALVPRSAVGAGLRRARDMLDYEDAGTVAAVLGCGRRTSAHDTVPFALWSAARALGDFERGFWATAQVGGDVDTNCAIVGGVIAAGSAGAPPREWSGRTEELPGWLSDAVTG
;
A
#
# COMPACT_ATOMS: atom_id res chain seq x y z
N PRO A 1 11.61 11.28 -0.01
CA PRO A 1 11.04 9.95 0.32
C PRO A 1 12.18 8.92 0.38
N PRO A 2 12.05 7.81 1.12
CA PRO A 2 12.97 6.68 0.97
C PRO A 2 12.91 6.14 -0.48
N THR A 3 13.93 5.39 -0.91
CA THR A 3 13.81 4.62 -2.15
C THR A 3 12.85 3.44 -1.93
N PRO A 4 12.27 2.85 -3.01
CA PRO A 4 11.43 1.66 -2.90
C PRO A 4 12.11 0.50 -2.15
N GLU A 5 13.39 0.30 -2.40
CA GLU A 5 14.23 -0.71 -1.75
C GLU A 5 14.38 -0.41 -0.25
N ALA A 6 14.75 0.82 0.09
CA ALA A 6 14.95 1.23 1.48
C ALA A 6 13.67 1.09 2.31
N LEU A 7 12.50 1.37 1.71
CA LEU A 7 11.21 1.14 2.37
C LEU A 7 11.01 -0.35 2.68
N LEU A 8 11.12 -1.22 1.68
CA LEU A 8 10.85 -2.65 1.87
C LEU A 8 11.90 -3.33 2.76
N ASP A 9 13.18 -2.97 2.63
CA ASP A 9 14.27 -3.48 3.47
C ASP A 9 14.04 -3.08 4.95
N GLY A 10 13.60 -1.84 5.19
CA GLY A 10 13.23 -1.35 6.52
C GLY A 10 12.05 -2.12 7.12
N VAL A 11 11.00 -2.39 6.34
CA VAL A 11 9.86 -3.19 6.82
C VAL A 11 10.29 -4.62 7.10
N VAL A 12 11.06 -5.26 6.21
CA VAL A 12 11.55 -6.63 6.39
C VAL A 12 12.35 -6.78 7.69
N ALA A 13 13.16 -5.78 8.04
CA ALA A 13 13.94 -5.79 9.28
C ALA A 13 13.08 -5.77 10.56
N LEU A 14 11.86 -5.24 10.49
CA LEU A 14 10.93 -5.14 11.63
C LEU A 14 9.99 -6.34 11.76
N VAL A 15 9.85 -7.16 10.71
CA VAL A 15 8.89 -8.27 10.69
C VAL A 15 9.56 -9.58 11.11
N PRO A 16 9.09 -10.25 12.19
CA PRO A 16 9.58 -11.56 12.58
C PRO A 16 9.38 -12.62 11.49
N ARG A 17 10.14 -13.73 11.59
CA ARG A 17 10.02 -14.86 10.65
C ARG A 17 8.57 -15.35 10.59
N SER A 18 7.94 -15.19 9.43
CA SER A 18 6.53 -15.45 9.19
C SER A 18 6.26 -15.56 7.68
N ALA A 19 5.05 -15.99 7.30
CA ALA A 19 4.61 -15.99 5.91
C ALA A 19 4.60 -14.58 5.31
N VAL A 20 4.19 -13.57 6.09
CA VAL A 20 4.25 -12.15 5.69
C VAL A 20 5.70 -11.74 5.42
N GLY A 21 6.63 -12.02 6.34
CA GLY A 21 8.04 -11.69 6.14
C GLY A 21 8.67 -12.39 4.93
N ALA A 22 8.25 -13.61 4.60
CA ALA A 22 8.68 -14.28 3.37
C ALA A 22 8.11 -13.60 2.12
N GLY A 23 6.82 -13.23 2.14
CA GLY A 23 6.20 -12.45 1.07
C GLY A 23 6.86 -11.10 0.86
N LEU A 24 7.27 -10.40 1.93
CA LEU A 24 7.94 -9.10 1.83
C LEU A 24 9.33 -9.17 1.20
N ARG A 25 10.11 -10.21 1.51
CA ARG A 25 11.37 -10.45 0.79
C ARG A 25 11.12 -10.70 -0.70
N ARG A 26 10.07 -11.47 -1.03
CA ARG A 26 9.69 -11.67 -2.43
C ARG A 26 9.21 -10.40 -3.11
N ALA A 27 8.43 -9.57 -2.42
CA ALA A 27 8.05 -8.23 -2.89
C ALA A 27 9.28 -7.39 -3.23
N ARG A 28 10.28 -7.39 -2.34
CA ARG A 28 11.55 -6.69 -2.54
C ARG A 28 12.31 -7.17 -3.79
N ASP A 29 12.31 -8.48 -4.06
CA ASP A 29 12.94 -9.08 -5.24
C ASP A 29 12.17 -8.79 -6.54
N MET A 30 10.91 -8.35 -6.44
CA MET A 30 10.04 -8.07 -7.58
C MET A 30 9.95 -6.58 -7.93
N LEU A 31 10.78 -5.71 -7.34
CA LEU A 31 10.76 -4.27 -7.62
C LEU A 31 11.09 -3.89 -9.09
N ASP A 32 11.80 -4.77 -9.81
CA ASP A 32 12.11 -4.60 -11.23
C ASP A 32 10.95 -4.94 -12.16
N TYR A 33 9.85 -5.49 -11.63
CA TYR A 33 8.64 -5.76 -12.40
C TYR A 33 7.78 -4.49 -12.48
N GLU A 34 7.15 -4.26 -13.62
CA GLU A 34 6.23 -3.12 -13.82
C GLU A 34 4.76 -3.52 -13.77
N ASP A 35 4.45 -4.76 -14.17
CA ASP A 35 3.07 -5.24 -14.24
C ASP A 35 2.55 -5.69 -12.86
N ALA A 36 1.66 -4.90 -12.28
CA ALA A 36 1.05 -5.18 -10.98
C ALA A 36 0.23 -6.47 -10.98
N GLY A 37 -0.38 -6.86 -12.12
CA GLY A 37 -1.10 -8.12 -12.25
C GLY A 37 -0.20 -9.34 -12.07
N THR A 38 0.97 -9.33 -12.72
CA THR A 38 2.01 -10.36 -12.57
C THR A 38 2.50 -10.43 -11.13
N VAL A 39 2.73 -9.30 -10.47
CA VAL A 39 3.18 -9.30 -9.07
C VAL A 39 2.09 -9.84 -8.14
N ALA A 40 0.84 -9.46 -8.35
CA ALA A 40 -0.30 -9.97 -7.58
C ALA A 40 -0.53 -11.48 -7.77
N ALA A 41 -0.29 -12.02 -8.97
CA ALA A 41 -0.37 -13.46 -9.22
C ALA A 41 0.66 -14.24 -8.38
N VAL A 42 1.77 -13.60 -8.01
CA VAL A 42 2.85 -14.20 -7.23
C VAL A 42 2.70 -13.98 -5.73
N LEU A 43 2.32 -12.76 -5.31
CA LEU A 43 2.28 -12.35 -3.91
C LEU A 43 0.88 -12.51 -3.27
N GLY A 44 -0.17 -12.63 -4.09
CA GLY A 44 -1.56 -12.47 -3.67
C GLY A 44 -2.00 -11.01 -3.73
N CYS A 45 -3.31 -10.78 -3.84
CA CYS A 45 -3.93 -9.45 -3.73
C CYS A 45 -5.13 -9.45 -2.75
N GLY A 46 -5.09 -10.30 -1.73
CA GLY A 46 -6.07 -10.37 -0.66
C GLY A 46 -7.33 -11.17 -0.97
N ARG A 47 -7.36 -11.93 -2.06
CA ARG A 47 -8.48 -12.84 -2.40
C ARG A 47 -8.73 -13.91 -1.35
N ARG A 48 -7.74 -14.19 -0.50
CA ARG A 48 -7.84 -15.13 0.64
C ARG A 48 -8.00 -14.44 1.99
N THR A 49 -8.23 -13.12 2.01
CA THR A 49 -8.51 -12.29 3.20
C THR A 49 -7.54 -12.58 4.35
N SER A 50 -6.24 -12.61 4.05
CA SER A 50 -5.20 -12.90 5.03
C SER A 50 -3.98 -12.01 4.83
N ALA A 51 -3.29 -11.66 5.91
CA ALA A 51 -2.17 -10.72 5.83
C ALA A 51 -1.07 -11.15 4.84
N HIS A 52 -0.76 -12.45 4.75
CA HIS A 52 0.27 -12.95 3.85
C HIS A 52 -0.18 -13.02 2.38
N ASP A 53 -1.47 -12.83 2.09
CA ASP A 53 -2.05 -12.72 0.75
C ASP A 53 -2.30 -11.26 0.33
N THR A 54 -2.20 -10.30 1.27
CA THR A 54 -2.53 -8.88 1.05
C THR A 54 -1.30 -7.98 1.20
N VAL A 55 -0.64 -8.05 2.36
CA VAL A 55 0.40 -7.08 2.79
C VAL A 55 1.60 -7.04 1.84
N PRO A 56 2.15 -8.16 1.35
CA PRO A 56 3.31 -8.11 0.45
C PRO A 56 3.04 -7.34 -0.84
N PHE A 57 1.89 -7.57 -1.48
CA PHE A 57 1.51 -6.87 -2.70
C PHE A 57 1.19 -5.39 -2.44
N ALA A 58 0.46 -5.08 -1.38
CA ALA A 58 0.17 -3.70 -1.01
C ALA A 58 1.45 -2.88 -0.77
N LEU A 59 2.43 -3.44 -0.05
CA LEU A 59 3.69 -2.75 0.21
C LEU A 59 4.59 -2.65 -1.03
N TRP A 60 4.59 -3.67 -1.91
CA TRP A 60 5.24 -3.55 -3.22
C TRP A 60 4.64 -2.42 -4.05
N SER A 61 3.31 -2.36 -4.13
CA SER A 61 2.60 -1.35 -4.93
C SER A 61 2.88 0.07 -4.41
N ALA A 62 2.83 0.25 -3.08
CA ALA A 62 3.20 1.51 -2.43
C ALA A 62 4.65 1.92 -2.73
N ALA A 63 5.59 0.97 -2.64
CA ALA A 63 7.00 1.22 -2.94
C ALA A 63 7.21 1.69 -4.39
N ARG A 64 6.47 1.12 -5.36
CA ARG A 64 6.55 1.51 -6.78
C ARG A 64 5.93 2.87 -7.11
N ALA A 65 5.09 3.40 -6.22
CA ALA A 65 4.36 4.65 -6.42
C ALA A 65 4.68 5.73 -5.36
N LEU A 66 5.86 5.65 -4.73
CA LEU A 66 6.25 6.64 -3.73
C LEU A 66 6.24 8.06 -4.30
N GLY A 67 5.47 8.93 -3.64
CA GLY A 67 5.26 10.32 -4.05
C GLY A 67 4.20 10.53 -5.12
N ASP A 68 3.50 9.47 -5.55
CA ASP A 68 2.44 9.53 -6.55
C ASP A 68 1.22 8.71 -6.09
N PHE A 69 0.35 9.37 -5.30
CA PHE A 69 -0.81 8.74 -4.69
C PHE A 69 -1.78 8.20 -5.74
N GLU A 70 -2.10 9.00 -6.75
CA GLU A 70 -3.10 8.65 -7.76
C GLU A 70 -2.64 7.44 -8.57
N ARG A 71 -1.38 7.42 -9.02
CA ARG A 71 -0.81 6.25 -9.71
C ARG A 71 -0.84 5.01 -8.82
N GLY A 72 -0.41 5.14 -7.56
CA GLY A 72 -0.37 4.03 -6.62
C GLY A 72 -1.75 3.44 -6.35
N PHE A 73 -2.74 4.31 -6.11
CA PHE A 73 -4.12 3.91 -5.90
C PHE A 73 -4.70 3.18 -7.12
N TRP A 74 -4.62 3.78 -8.31
CA TRP A 74 -5.23 3.19 -9.51
C TRP A 74 -4.53 1.92 -9.99
N ALA A 75 -3.20 1.85 -9.91
CA ALA A 75 -2.46 0.63 -10.26
C ALA A 75 -2.84 -0.53 -9.32
N THR A 76 -3.06 -0.23 -8.03
CA THR A 76 -3.50 -1.23 -7.06
C THR A 76 -4.95 -1.66 -7.30
N ALA A 77 -5.87 -0.71 -7.47
CA ALA A 77 -7.29 -1.00 -7.65
C ALA A 77 -7.57 -1.86 -8.90
N GLN A 78 -6.84 -1.61 -10.00
CA GLN A 78 -6.99 -2.33 -11.26
C GLN A 78 -6.64 -3.82 -11.16
N VAL A 79 -5.83 -4.23 -10.18
CA VAL A 79 -5.50 -5.65 -9.94
C VAL A 79 -6.69 -6.43 -9.36
N GLY A 80 -7.63 -5.75 -8.70
CA GLY A 80 -8.76 -6.39 -8.01
C GLY A 80 -8.35 -7.14 -6.74
N GLY A 81 -9.13 -8.14 -6.34
CA GLY A 81 -8.95 -8.83 -5.07
C GLY A 81 -9.62 -8.08 -3.92
N ASP A 82 -8.93 -7.93 -2.80
CA ASP A 82 -9.37 -7.09 -1.67
C ASP A 82 -8.97 -5.64 -1.94
N VAL A 83 -9.70 -5.00 -2.86
CA VAL A 83 -9.36 -3.68 -3.40
C VAL A 83 -9.27 -2.64 -2.29
N ASP A 84 -10.27 -2.59 -1.42
CA ASP A 84 -10.37 -1.57 -0.37
C ASP A 84 -9.20 -1.67 0.60
N THR A 85 -8.89 -2.88 1.09
CA THR A 85 -7.80 -3.09 2.03
C THR A 85 -6.44 -2.77 1.41
N ASN A 86 -6.19 -3.23 0.18
CA ASN A 86 -4.92 -2.93 -0.50
C ASN A 86 -4.77 -1.44 -0.76
N CYS A 87 -5.80 -0.76 -1.27
CA CYS A 87 -5.75 0.67 -1.55
C CYS A 87 -5.61 1.50 -0.27
N ALA A 88 -6.23 1.09 0.84
CA ALA A 88 -6.05 1.73 2.13
C ALA A 88 -4.59 1.65 2.63
N ILE A 89 -3.96 0.48 2.53
CA ILE A 89 -2.54 0.30 2.92
C ILE A 89 -1.64 1.13 2.00
N VAL A 90 -1.83 1.03 0.68
CA VAL A 90 -1.02 1.76 -0.32
C VAL A 90 -1.14 3.26 -0.12
N GLY A 91 -2.37 3.77 -0.03
CA GLY A 91 -2.64 5.18 0.17
C GLY A 91 -2.07 5.69 1.49
N GLY A 92 -2.22 4.94 2.58
CA GLY A 92 -1.66 5.31 3.88
C GLY A 92 -0.12 5.44 3.86
N VAL A 93 0.58 4.49 3.22
CA VAL A 93 2.05 4.55 3.09
C VAL A 93 2.49 5.72 2.23
N ILE A 94 1.84 5.96 1.09
CA ILE A 94 2.20 7.06 0.19
C ILE A 94 1.91 8.41 0.87
N ALA A 95 0.72 8.57 1.46
CA ALA A 95 0.28 9.82 2.10
C ALA A 95 1.05 10.17 3.39
N ALA A 96 1.66 9.19 4.06
CA ALA A 96 2.59 9.46 5.15
C ALA A 96 3.87 10.18 4.69
N GLY A 97 4.20 10.11 3.39
CA GLY A 97 5.29 10.86 2.79
C GLY A 97 4.92 12.32 2.49
N SER A 98 5.89 13.23 2.58
CA SER A 98 5.69 14.68 2.40
C SER A 98 5.12 15.11 1.05
N ALA A 99 5.21 14.26 0.02
CA ALA A 99 4.73 14.53 -1.34
C ALA A 99 3.56 13.63 -1.77
N GLY A 100 3.08 12.74 -0.91
CA GLY A 100 2.14 11.68 -1.30
C GLY A 100 0.69 11.94 -0.92
N ALA A 101 0.30 13.19 -0.65
CA ALA A 101 -1.08 13.51 -0.31
C ALA A 101 -2.04 13.11 -1.47
N PRO A 102 -3.25 12.60 -1.17
CA PRO A 102 -4.25 12.33 -2.19
C PRO A 102 -4.64 13.63 -2.93
N PRO A 103 -5.11 13.53 -4.19
CA PRO A 103 -5.70 14.68 -4.89
C PRO A 103 -6.79 15.34 -4.04
N ARG A 104 -6.74 16.66 -3.87
CA ARG A 104 -7.68 17.40 -3.00
C ARG A 104 -9.15 17.14 -3.33
N GLU A 105 -9.46 16.97 -4.60
CA GLU A 105 -10.82 16.68 -5.06
C GLU A 105 -11.34 15.31 -4.59
N TRP A 106 -10.47 14.34 -4.32
CA TRP A 106 -10.88 13.02 -3.84
C TRP A 106 -11.33 13.08 -2.39
N SER A 107 -10.66 13.88 -1.55
CA SER A 107 -11.10 14.13 -0.17
C SER A 107 -12.49 14.76 -0.08
N GLY A 108 -12.87 15.56 -1.08
CA GLY A 108 -14.23 16.12 -1.17
C GLY A 108 -15.30 15.12 -1.62
N ARG A 109 -14.92 13.91 -2.00
CA ARG A 109 -15.82 12.83 -2.47
C ARG A 109 -15.88 11.64 -1.50
N THR A 110 -15.19 11.71 -0.35
CA THR A 110 -15.32 10.73 0.72
C THR A 110 -16.47 11.11 1.64
N GLU A 111 -17.06 10.13 2.32
CA GLU A 111 -17.99 10.37 3.41
C GLU A 111 -17.34 11.25 4.49
N GLU A 112 -18.13 12.11 5.11
CA GLU A 112 -17.67 12.92 6.22
C GLU A 112 -17.21 12.01 7.37
N LEU A 113 -16.05 12.33 7.95
CA LEU A 113 -15.62 11.63 9.14
C LEU A 113 -16.63 11.85 10.27
N PRO A 114 -16.90 10.83 11.11
CA PRO A 114 -17.74 11.02 12.28
C PRO A 114 -17.25 12.19 13.14
N GLY A 115 -18.17 12.95 13.73
CA GLY A 115 -17.83 14.16 14.50
C GLY A 115 -16.82 13.93 15.63
N TRP A 116 -16.83 12.75 16.25
CA TRP A 116 -15.88 12.38 17.30
C TRP A 116 -14.41 12.30 16.83
N LEU A 117 -14.17 12.16 15.53
CA LEU A 117 -12.83 12.16 14.93
C LEU A 117 -12.33 13.59 14.68
N SER A 118 -13.23 14.49 14.28
CA SER A 118 -12.94 15.92 14.09
C SER A 118 -12.60 16.62 15.41
N ASP A 119 -13.28 16.23 16.50
CA ASP A 119 -13.02 16.76 17.84
C ASP A 119 -11.63 16.36 18.37
N ALA A 120 -11.11 15.18 17.99
CA ALA A 120 -9.81 14.67 18.43
C ALA A 120 -8.61 15.28 17.69
N VAL A 121 -8.81 15.84 16.48
CA VAL A 121 -7.74 16.48 15.68
C VAL A 121 -7.61 17.98 15.99
N THR A 122 -8.65 18.57 16.58
CA THR A 122 -8.70 20.00 16.93
C THR A 122 -8.37 20.26 18.41
N GLY A 123 -8.21 19.19 19.21
CA GLY A 123 -7.91 19.24 20.65
C GLY A 123 -6.45 19.09 21.01
#